data_AF-A0A532UC04-F1
#
_entry.id   AF-A0A532UC04-F1
#
_cell.length_a   1.000
_cell.length_b   1.000
_cell.length_c   1.000
_cell.angle_alpha   90.00
_cell.angle_beta   90.00
_cell.angle_gamma   90.00
#
_symmetry.space_group_name_H-M   'P 1'
#
loop_
_entity.id
_entity.type
_entity.pdbx_description
1 polymer ?
#
loop_
_entity_poly.entity_id
_entity_poly.type
_entity_poly.pdbx_seq_one_letter_code
_entity_poly.pdbx_strand_id
1 'polypeptide(L)'
;MFSGPDYVKDNYEVFDRFTFDYLFKRLLADGYDHEEAKDIILCNCALSTLVTQERLDNEYYLEMSVDDGWAPDLMAMFRDEFGKAVFNKD
;
A
#
# COMPACT_ATOMS: atom_id res chain seq x y z
N MET A 1 -1.68 22.77 -4.09
CA MET A 1 -0.27 22.58 -3.66
C MET A 1 -0.21 21.19 -3.06
N PHE A 2 0.64 20.31 -3.58
CA PHE A 2 0.81 18.96 -3.04
C PHE A 2 1.41 19.08 -1.63
N SER A 3 0.76 18.46 -0.65
CA SER A 3 1.12 18.58 0.78
C SER A 3 1.75 17.31 1.35
N GLY A 4 1.94 16.28 0.53
CA GLY A 4 2.51 14.99 0.95
C GLY A 4 3.99 14.83 0.61
N PRO A 5 4.59 13.68 0.99
CA PRO A 5 5.94 13.28 0.58
C PRO A 5 6.04 12.96 -0.91
N ASP A 6 7.21 13.17 -1.53
CA ASP A 6 7.42 12.94 -2.98
C ASP A 6 7.04 11.51 -3.43
N TYR A 7 7.28 10.50 -2.59
CA TYR A 7 6.95 9.12 -2.93
C TYR A 7 5.43 8.86 -3.06
N VAL A 8 4.58 9.68 -2.44
CA VAL A 8 3.12 9.59 -2.62
C VAL A 8 2.75 10.07 -4.02
N LYS A 9 3.42 11.12 -4.51
CA LYS A 9 3.24 11.64 -5.87
C LYS A 9 3.72 10.64 -6.91
N ASP A 10 4.85 10.00 -6.66
CA ASP A 10 5.42 8.99 -7.55
C ASP A 10 4.54 7.73 -7.67
N ASN A 11 3.62 7.52 -6.73
CA ASN A 11 2.65 6.42 -6.68
C ASN A 11 1.20 6.94 -6.66
N TYR A 12 0.90 7.94 -7.49
CA TYR A 12 -0.42 8.57 -7.56
C TYR A 12 -1.58 7.60 -7.84
N GLU A 13 -1.35 6.57 -8.66
CA GLU A 13 -2.37 5.58 -9.03
C GLU A 13 -2.37 4.41 -8.03
N VAL A 14 -3.31 4.43 -7.09
CA VAL A 14 -3.43 3.43 -6.03
C VAL A 14 -4.63 2.54 -6.33
N PHE A 15 -4.43 1.61 -7.26
CA PHE A 15 -5.51 0.75 -7.77
C PHE A 15 -5.53 -0.66 -7.17
N ASP A 16 -4.44 -1.07 -6.55
CA ASP A 16 -4.32 -2.32 -5.83
C ASP A 16 -3.98 -2.08 -4.35
N ARG A 17 -4.33 -3.07 -3.53
CA ARG A 17 -4.09 -3.02 -2.09
C ARG A 17 -2.62 -3.01 -1.71
N PHE A 18 -1.71 -3.55 -2.52
CA PHE A 18 -0.28 -3.59 -2.18
C PHE A 18 0.34 -2.19 -2.28
N THR A 19 -0.03 -1.43 -3.31
CA THR A 19 0.36 -0.02 -3.45
C THR A 19 -0.20 0.83 -2.31
N PHE A 20 -1.46 0.63 -1.94
CA PHE A 20 -2.05 1.29 -0.77
C PHE A 20 -1.28 0.93 0.51
N ASP A 21 -1.09 -0.37 0.77
CA ASP A 21 -0.45 -0.87 1.99
C ASP A 21 0.98 -0.34 2.11
N TYR A 22 1.71 -0.28 0.99
CA TYR A 22 3.04 0.30 0.91
C TYR A 22 3.07 1.78 1.29
N LEU A 23 2.23 2.60 0.65
CA LEU A 23 2.19 4.05 0.92
C LEU A 23 1.75 4.35 2.35
N PHE A 24 0.71 3.65 2.82
CA PHE A 24 0.16 3.84 4.14
C PHE A 24 1.17 3.49 5.22
N LYS A 25 1.83 2.33 5.13
CA LYS A 25 2.89 1.95 6.08
C LYS A 25 4.09 2.90 6.03
N ARG A 26 4.43 3.41 4.86
CA ARG A 26 5.53 4.38 4.72
C ARG A 26 5.19 5.70 5.41
N LEU A 27 3.95 6.18 5.30
CA LEU A 27 3.46 7.34 6.04
C LEU A 27 3.48 7.07 7.55
N LEU A 28 3.02 5.92 8.03
CA LEU A 28 3.13 5.56 9.45
C LEU A 28 4.59 5.55 9.93
N ALA A 29 5.52 5.05 9.11
CA ALA A 29 6.94 5.02 9.43
C ALA A 29 7.58 6.43 9.49
N ASP A 30 7.04 7.38 8.73
CA ASP A 30 7.44 8.80 8.76
C ASP A 30 6.81 9.55 9.95
N GLY A 31 5.97 8.89 10.76
CA GLY A 31 5.41 9.40 12.00
C GLY A 31 4.01 10.01 11.89
N TYR A 32 3.36 9.89 10.73
CA TYR A 32 1.96 10.25 10.56
C TYR A 32 1.06 9.26 11.29
N ASP A 33 -0.04 9.74 11.87
CA ASP A 33 -1.06 8.84 12.40
C ASP A 33 -1.94 8.25 11.28
N HIS A 34 -2.82 7.31 11.63
CA HIS A 34 -3.69 6.62 10.67
C HIS A 34 -4.62 7.56 9.89
N GLU A 35 -5.11 8.61 10.55
CA GLU A 35 -6.02 9.59 9.93
C GLU A 35 -5.25 10.52 9.00
N GLU A 36 -4.10 11.01 9.44
CA GLU A 36 -3.19 11.82 8.62
C GLU A 36 -2.73 11.03 7.37
N ALA A 37 -2.33 9.77 7.55
CA ALA A 37 -1.90 8.91 6.44
C ALA A 37 -3.05 8.67 5.45
N LYS A 38 -4.26 8.40 5.96
CA LYS A 38 -5.46 8.25 5.13
C LYS A 38 -5.76 9.53 4.34
N ASP A 39 -5.76 10.68 5.01
CA ASP A 39 -6.07 11.97 4.40
C ASP A 39 -5.06 12.36 3.33
N ILE A 40 -3.76 12.07 3.55
CA ILE A 40 -2.72 12.27 2.55
C ILE A 40 -3.01 11.45 1.30
N ILE A 41 -3.34 10.16 1.43
CA ILE A 41 -3.65 9.30 0.27
C ILE A 41 -4.95 9.76 -0.41
N LEU A 42 -6.02 10.01 0.35
CA LEU A 42 -7.31 10.46 -0.19
C LEU A 42 -7.20 11.77 -0.96
N CYS A 43 -6.41 12.73 -0.45
CA CYS A 43 -6.30 14.04 -1.07
C CYS A 43 -5.33 14.09 -2.26
N ASN A 44 -4.42 13.10 -2.37
CA ASN A 44 -3.33 13.17 -3.33
C ASN A 44 -3.25 12.01 -4.32
N CYS A 45 -4.02 10.93 -4.16
CA CYS A 45 -3.96 9.75 -5.03
C CYS A 45 -5.31 9.50 -5.75
N ALA A 46 -5.25 8.91 -6.95
CA ALA A 46 -6.39 8.27 -7.57
C ALA A 46 -6.57 6.87 -6.99
N LEU A 47 -7.77 6.57 -6.49
CA LEU A 47 -8.10 5.30 -5.85
C LEU A 47 -9.05 4.48 -6.70
N SER A 48 -8.83 3.15 -6.77
CA SER A 48 -9.82 2.24 -7.34
C SER A 48 -10.94 1.99 -6.34
N THR A 49 -12.12 1.60 -6.84
CA THR A 49 -13.24 1.17 -5.98
C THR A 49 -12.85 0.02 -5.05
N LEU A 50 -11.97 -0.89 -5.51
CA LEU A 50 -11.47 -1.99 -4.70
C LEU A 50 -10.70 -1.49 -3.48
N VAL A 51 -9.78 -0.54 -3.68
CA VAL A 51 -9.00 0.05 -2.57
C VAL A 51 -9.91 0.80 -1.61
N THR A 52 -10.84 1.61 -2.12
CA THR A 52 -11.81 2.31 -1.27
C THR A 52 -12.58 1.32 -0.40
N GLN A 53 -13.12 0.26 -0.98
CA GLN A 53 -13.91 -0.73 -0.23
C GLN A 53 -13.08 -1.51 0.79
N GLU A 54 -11.98 -2.12 0.34
CA GLU A 54 -11.20 -3.03 1.18
C GLU A 54 -10.38 -2.32 2.24
N ARG A 55 -9.94 -1.08 1.98
CA ARG A 55 -9.02 -0.36 2.87
C ARG A 55 -9.67 0.76 3.64
N LEU A 56 -10.62 1.48 3.06
CA LEU A 56 -11.24 2.64 3.69
C LEU A 56 -12.60 2.30 4.29
N ASP A 57 -13.53 1.79 3.49
CA ASP A 57 -14.91 1.51 3.93
C ASP A 57 -14.95 0.39 4.98
N ASN A 58 -14.12 -0.64 4.82
CA ASN A 58 -13.94 -1.70 5.82
C ASN A 58 -13.02 -1.31 6.98
N GLU A 59 -12.50 -0.08 6.99
CA GLU A 59 -11.62 0.45 8.04
C GLU A 59 -10.33 -0.34 8.27
N TYR A 60 -9.93 -1.21 7.34
CA TYR A 60 -8.73 -2.03 7.47
C TYR A 60 -7.46 -1.20 7.69
N TYR A 61 -7.41 0.03 7.17
CA TYR A 61 -6.30 0.95 7.42
C TYR A 61 -6.00 1.13 8.91
N LEU A 62 -7.01 1.11 9.80
CA LEU A 62 -6.84 1.24 11.26
C LEU A 62 -6.11 0.05 11.90
N GLU A 63 -6.11 -1.10 11.25
CA GLU A 63 -5.44 -2.32 11.73
C GLU A 63 -3.97 -2.38 11.31
N MET A 64 -3.55 -1.51 10.37
CA MET A 64 -2.21 -1.51 9.82
C MET A 64 -1.18 -0.94 10.79
N SER A 65 0.00 -1.55 10.82
CA SER A 65 1.14 -1.10 11.61
C SER A 65 2.44 -1.06 10.79
N VAL A 66 3.43 -0.30 11.26
CA VAL A 66 4.78 -0.25 10.67
C VAL A 66 5.48 -1.60 10.78
N ASP A 67 5.21 -2.34 11.85
CA ASP A 67 5.83 -3.64 12.13
C ASP A 67 5.24 -4.77 11.28
N ASP A 68 4.12 -4.51 10.59
CA ASP A 68 3.53 -5.47 9.68
C ASP A 68 4.45 -5.66 8.47
N GLY A 69 4.98 -6.87 8.33
CA GLY A 69 5.70 -7.29 7.13
C GLY A 69 4.83 -7.25 5.86
N TRP A 70 5.34 -7.80 4.77
CA TRP A 70 4.55 -7.93 3.55
C TRP A 70 3.29 -8.77 3.80
N ALA A 71 2.19 -8.42 3.12
CA ALA A 71 0.98 -9.20 3.18
C ALA A 71 1.29 -10.68 2.88
N PRO A 72 0.76 -11.65 3.65
CA PRO A 72 1.13 -13.06 3.51
C PRO A 72 0.94 -13.61 2.09
N ASP A 73 -0.07 -13.11 1.39
CA ASP A 73 -0.36 -13.44 0.00
C ASP A 73 0.62 -12.77 -0.98
N LEU A 74 1.03 -11.53 -0.77
CA LEU A 74 2.12 -10.90 -1.53
C LEU A 74 3.41 -11.72 -1.41
N MET A 75 3.74 -12.17 -0.20
CA MET A 75 4.88 -13.05 0.03
C MET A 75 4.73 -14.39 -0.68
N ALA A 76 3.52 -14.95 -0.73
CA ALA A 76 3.25 -16.19 -1.45
C ALA A 76 3.43 -15.99 -2.97
N MET A 77 2.87 -14.92 -3.53
CA MET A 77 3.03 -14.55 -4.95
C MET A 77 4.50 -14.32 -5.30
N PHE A 78 5.24 -13.57 -4.49
CA PHE A 78 6.66 -13.34 -4.69
C PHE A 78 7.45 -14.66 -4.71
N ARG A 79 7.17 -15.58 -3.76
CA ARG A 79 7.82 -16.90 -3.72
C ARG A 79 7.50 -17.75 -4.94
N ASP A 80 6.25 -17.73 -5.41
CA ASP A 80 5.83 -18.49 -6.60
C ASP A 80 6.53 -17.97 -7.87
N GLU A 81 6.49 -16.66 -8.10
CA GLU A 81 7.15 -16.03 -9.26
C GLU A 81 8.67 -16.21 -9.22
N PHE A 82 9.30 -16.06 -8.05
CA PHE A 82 10.73 -16.31 -7.89
C PHE A 82 11.08 -17.78 -8.13
N GLY A 83 10.26 -18.72 -7.66
CA GLY A 83 10.41 -20.14 -7.94
C GLY A 83 10.38 -20.43 -9.43
N LYS A 84 9.41 -19.87 -10.18
CA LYS A 84 9.36 -19.98 -11.63
C LYS A 84 10.61 -19.41 -12.29
N ALA A 85 11.07 -18.23 -11.89
CA ALA A 85 12.26 -17.59 -12.48
C ALA A 85 13.57 -18.36 -12.23
N VAL A 86 13.69 -19.04 -11.09
CA VAL A 86 14.88 -19.82 -10.72
C VAL A 86 14.86 -21.23 -11.33
N PHE A 87 13.69 -21.86 -11.45
CA PHE A 87 13.56 -23.27 -11.85
C PHE A 87 13.07 -23.48 -13.29
N ASN A 88 12.40 -22.51 -13.93
CA ASN A 88 12.09 -22.53 -15.36
C ASN A 88 13.14 -21.76 -16.16
N LYS A 89 14.40 -22.16 -16.01
CA LYS A 89 15.49 -21.68 -16.87
C LYS A 89 15.58 -22.60 -18.10
N ASP A 90 14.58 -22.50 -18.97
CA ASP A 90 14.60 -23.07 -20.33
C ASP A 90 14.85 -21.96 -21.36
#